data_AF-A0A6I6AN22-F1
#
_entry.id   AF-A0A6I6AN22-F1
#
_cell.length_a   1.000
_cell.length_b   1.000
_cell.length_c   1.000
_cell.angle_alpha   90.00
_cell.angle_beta   90.00
_cell.angle_gamma   90.00
#
_symmetry.space_group_name_H-M   'P 1'
#
loop_
_entity.id
_entity.type
_entity.pdbx_description
1 polymer ?
#
loop_
_entity_poly.entity_id
_entity_poly.type
_entity_poly.pdbx_seq_one_letter_code
_entity_poly.pdbx_strand_id
1 'polypeptide(L)'
;MSPTRLGWAFGATGVVFYLGCMLTMAIVPREKVVVLFNGLLHGFNVDPILKTGVPVGEVVLGLISTFILGWIAGVLIAGIYNLGVRKSG
;
A
#
# COMPACT_ATOMS: atom_id res chain seq x y z
N MET A 1 -22.74 -1.31 -0.16
CA MET A 1 -21.41 -1.91 -0.39
C MET A 1 -21.07 -2.86 0.76
N SER A 2 -20.51 -4.05 0.50
CA SER A 2 -20.14 -4.98 1.59
C SER A 2 -18.79 -4.58 2.21
N PRO A 3 -18.72 -4.26 3.53
CA PRO A 3 -17.46 -3.83 4.15
C PRO A 3 -16.37 -4.89 4.09
N THR A 4 -16.70 -6.14 4.39
CA THR A 4 -15.74 -7.24 4.39
C THR A 4 -15.16 -7.49 3.00
N ARG A 5 -15.99 -7.48 1.94
CA ARG A 5 -15.50 -7.68 0.56
C ARG A 5 -14.60 -6.54 0.11
N LEU A 6 -14.96 -5.30 0.41
CA LEU A 6 -14.12 -4.15 0.05
C LEU A 6 -12.80 -4.15 0.84
N GLY A 7 -12.84 -4.51 2.13
CA GLY A 7 -11.65 -4.70 2.94
C GLY A 7 -10.70 -5.72 2.32
N TRP A 8 -11.20 -6.92 1.97
CA TRP A 8 -10.37 -7.94 1.29
C TRP A 8 -9.77 -7.44 -0.02
N ALA A 9 -10.57 -6.75 -0.85
CA ALA A 9 -10.09 -6.20 -2.11
C ALA A 9 -8.98 -5.16 -1.90
N PHE A 10 -9.15 -4.22 -0.97
CA PHE A 10 -8.15 -3.20 -0.69
C PHE A 10 -6.88 -3.79 -0.06
N GLY A 11 -7.02 -4.70 0.90
CA GLY A 11 -5.90 -5.39 1.54
C GLY A 11 -5.08 -6.19 0.53
N ALA A 12 -5.74 -7.00 -0.31
CA ALA A 12 -5.07 -7.77 -1.35
C ALA A 12 -4.39 -6.87 -2.40
N THR A 13 -5.06 -5.79 -2.81
CA THR A 13 -4.48 -4.79 -3.73
C THR A 13 -3.22 -4.16 -3.13
N GLY A 14 -3.26 -3.79 -1.84
CA GLY A 14 -2.08 -3.27 -1.12
C GLY A 14 -0.91 -4.24 -1.12
N VAL A 15 -1.17 -5.54 -0.91
CA VAL A 15 -0.14 -6.59 -0.99
C VAL A 15 0.47 -6.67 -2.39
N VAL A 16 -0.35 -6.63 -3.45
CA VAL A 16 0.14 -6.64 -4.84
C VAL A 16 1.06 -5.44 -5.10
N PHE A 17 0.68 -4.23 -4.67
CA PHE A 17 1.52 -3.04 -4.80
C PHE A 17 2.83 -3.16 -4.00
N TYR A 18 2.77 -3.71 -2.78
CA TYR A 18 3.96 -3.95 -1.96
C TYR A 18 4.94 -4.89 -2.68
N LEU A 19 4.45 -6.02 -3.19
CA LEU A 19 5.26 -6.99 -3.94
C LEU A 19 5.82 -6.36 -5.23
N GLY A 20 5.03 -5.56 -5.94
CA GLY A 20 5.48 -4.81 -7.11
C GLY A 20 6.61 -3.83 -6.78
N CYS A 21 6.53 -3.12 -5.65
CA CYS A 21 7.63 -2.28 -5.17
C CYS A 21 8.87 -3.10 -4.85
N MET A 22 8.73 -4.20 -4.13
CA MET A 22 9.86 -5.09 -3.79
C MET A 22 10.56 -5.62 -5.05
N LEU A 23 9.79 -6.09 -6.04
CA LEU A 23 10.34 -6.57 -7.30
C LEU A 23 11.06 -5.46 -8.06
N THR A 24 10.49 -4.26 -8.10
CA THR A 24 11.11 -3.08 -8.73
C THR A 24 12.46 -2.78 -8.08
N MET A 25 12.53 -2.76 -6.75
CA MET A 25 13.79 -2.54 -6.03
C MET A 25 14.83 -3.67 -6.22
N ALA A 26 14.38 -4.88 -6.57
CA ALA A 26 15.28 -6.02 -6.78
C ALA A 26 15.91 -6.03 -8.19
N ILE A 27 15.21 -5.52 -9.20
CA ILE A 27 15.65 -5.58 -10.60
C ILE A 27 16.20 -4.24 -11.13
N VAL A 28 15.77 -3.12 -10.55
CA VAL A 28 16.12 -1.77 -11.03
C VAL A 28 17.26 -1.17 -10.18
N PRO A 29 18.25 -0.50 -10.79
CA PRO A 29 19.28 0.22 -10.05
C PRO A 29 18.71 1.26 -9.08
N ARG A 30 19.34 1.41 -7.92
CA ARG A 30 18.87 2.25 -6.81
C ARG A 30 18.59 3.68 -7.25
N GLU A 31 19.41 4.26 -8.11
CA GLU A 31 19.27 5.65 -8.57
C GLU A 31 17.97 5.85 -9.34
N LYS A 32 17.57 4.87 -10.15
CA LYS A 32 16.31 4.90 -10.91
C LYS A 32 15.11 4.67 -10.01
N VAL A 33 15.25 3.82 -8.99
CA VAL A 33 14.24 3.61 -7.95
C VAL A 33 13.98 4.90 -7.16
N VAL A 34 15.03 5.64 -6.78
CA VAL A 34 14.89 6.95 -6.11
C VAL A 34 14.14 7.95 -6.98
N VAL A 35 14.46 8.05 -8.28
CA VAL A 35 13.75 8.95 -9.20
C VAL A 35 12.27 8.57 -9.32
N LEU A 36 11.95 7.28 -9.41
CA LEU A 36 10.57 6.80 -9.48
C LEU A 36 9.79 7.19 -8.23
N PHE A 37 10.31 6.89 -7.04
CA PHE A 37 9.60 7.17 -5.78
C PHE A 37 9.52 8.67 -5.46
N ASN A 38 10.55 9.46 -5.76
CA ASN A 38 10.47 10.92 -5.62
C ASN A 38 9.42 11.53 -6.57
N GLY A 39 9.24 10.94 -7.76
CA GLY A 39 8.18 11.33 -8.70
C GLY A 39 6.78 10.95 -8.22
N LEU A 40 6.63 9.79 -7.58
CA LEU A 40 5.35 9.34 -7.00
C LEU A 40 4.99 10.12 -5.73
N LEU A 41 5.98 10.42 -4.88
CA LEU A 41 5.83 11.10 -3.60
C LEU A 41 6.23 12.57 -3.73
N HIS A 42 5.54 13.32 -4.60
CA HIS A 42 5.85 14.70 -4.93
C HIS A 42 6.30 15.53 -3.70
N GLY A 43 7.53 16.06 -3.73
CA GLY A 43 8.09 16.87 -2.64
C GLY A 43 8.80 16.08 -1.53
N PHE A 44 8.90 14.75 -1.64
CA PHE A 44 9.56 13.90 -0.66
C PHE A 44 10.77 13.19 -1.29
N ASN A 45 11.99 13.49 -0.79
CA ASN A 45 13.19 12.81 -1.23
C ASN A 45 13.40 11.51 -0.43
N VAL A 46 13.25 10.36 -1.09
CA VAL A 46 13.44 9.04 -0.48
C VAL A 46 14.89 8.59 -0.39
N ASP A 47 15.81 9.25 -1.09
CA ASP A 47 17.23 8.86 -1.14
C ASP A 47 17.88 8.60 0.23
N PRO A 48 17.75 9.48 1.25
CA PRO A 48 18.42 9.26 2.54
C PRO A 48 17.86 8.09 3.35
N ILE A 49 16.64 7.62 3.05
CA ILE A 49 15.94 6.59 3.82
C ILE A 49 15.78 5.27 3.07
N LEU A 50 16.00 5.26 1.75
CA LEU A 50 15.83 4.08 0.92
C LEU A 50 16.92 3.04 1.23
N LYS A 51 16.52 1.99 1.96
CA LYS A 51 17.35 0.83 2.29
C LYS A 51 17.09 -0.31 1.30
N THR A 52 18.13 -0.70 0.59
CA THR A 52 18.16 -1.91 -0.24
C THR A 52 18.73 -3.06 0.59
N GLY A 53 18.20 -4.28 0.43
CA GLY A 53 18.69 -5.46 1.18
C GLY A 53 18.08 -5.62 2.57
N VAL A 54 16.81 -5.25 2.74
CA VAL A 54 16.06 -5.44 3.98
C VAL A 54 15.88 -6.94 4.28
N PRO A 55 16.05 -7.39 5.54
CA PRO A 55 15.82 -8.78 5.92
C PRO A 55 14.41 -9.27 5.56
N VAL A 56 14.28 -10.54 5.15
CA VAL A 56 13.00 -11.15 4.76
C VAL A 56 11.94 -11.02 5.87
N GLY A 57 12.33 -11.09 7.15
CA GLY A 57 11.40 -10.93 8.26
C GLY A 57 10.73 -9.56 8.31
N GLU A 58 11.48 -8.48 8.07
CA GLU A 58 10.94 -7.11 8.00
C GLU A 58 10.01 -6.94 6.80
N VAL A 59 10.33 -7.59 5.67
CA VAL A 59 9.48 -7.61 4.48
C VAL A 59 8.13 -8.29 4.75
N VAL A 60 8.14 -9.45 5.41
CA VAL A 60 6.91 -10.18 5.80
C VAL A 60 6.05 -9.34 6.74
N LEU A 61 6.66 -8.70 7.74
CA LEU A 61 5.96 -7.79 8.64
C LEU A 61 5.35 -6.61 7.89
N GLY A 62 6.09 -6.03 6.94
CA GLY A 62 5.60 -4.97 6.06
C GLY A 62 4.37 -5.41 5.26
N LEU A 63 4.41 -6.58 4.64
CA LEU A 63 3.32 -7.13 3.83
C LEU A 63 2.04 -7.38 4.65
N ILE A 64 2.17 -7.97 5.84
CA ILE A 64 1.05 -8.15 6.78
C ILE A 64 0.46 -6.80 7.18
N SER A 65 1.32 -5.83 7.50
CA SER A 65 0.91 -4.50 7.93
C SER A 65 0.17 -3.75 6.80
N THR A 66 0.70 -3.81 5.57
CA THR A 66 0.05 -3.23 4.39
C THR A 66 -1.31 -3.87 4.13
N PHE A 67 -1.43 -5.19 4.26
CA PHE A 67 -2.70 -5.89 4.12
C PHE A 67 -3.72 -5.40 5.15
N ILE A 68 -3.34 -5.36 6.44
CA ILE A 68 -4.23 -4.94 7.52
C ILE A 68 -4.68 -3.49 7.33
N LEU A 69 -3.76 -2.57 7.03
CA LEU A 69 -4.08 -1.16 6.79
C LEU A 69 -5.00 -0.99 5.59
N GLY A 70 -4.72 -1.68 4.47
CA GLY A 70 -5.60 -1.69 3.31
C GLY A 70 -6.99 -2.24 3.66
N TRP A 71 -7.06 -3.35 4.37
CA TRP A 71 -8.32 -3.96 4.78
C TRP A 71 -9.17 -3.01 5.64
N ILE A 72 -8.56 -2.37 6.65
CA ILE A 72 -9.23 -1.37 7.48
C ILE A 72 -9.73 -0.21 6.62
N ALA A 73 -8.90 0.33 5.73
CA ALA A 73 -9.30 1.41 4.82
C ALA A 73 -10.50 1.02 3.96
N GLY A 74 -10.49 -0.19 3.37
CA GLY A 74 -11.61 -0.70 2.59
C GLY A 74 -12.90 -0.87 3.41
N VAL A 75 -12.80 -1.39 4.65
CA VAL A 75 -13.95 -1.49 5.56
C VAL A 75 -14.51 -0.11 5.89
N LEU A 76 -13.64 0.87 6.19
CA LEU A 76 -14.03 2.24 6.50
C LEU A 76 -14.71 2.93 5.33
N ILE A 77 -14.16 2.83 4.12
CA ILE A 77 -14.75 3.39 2.90
C ILE A 77 -16.17 2.84 2.70
N ALA A 78 -16.34 1.51 2.78
CA ALA A 78 -17.65 0.91 2.64
C ALA A 78 -18.62 1.36 3.74
N GLY A 79 -18.14 1.50 4.99
CA GLY A 79 -18.93 2.00 6.11
C GLY A 79 -19.43 3.44 5.87
N ILE A 80 -18.52 4.35 5.54
CA ILE A 80 -18.83 5.76 5.26
C ILE A 80 -19.79 5.88 4.08
N TYR A 81 -19.53 5.15 2.99
CA TYR A 81 -20.40 5.13 1.82
C TYR A 81 -21.82 4.69 2.17
N ASN A 82 -21.96 3.58 2.91
CA ASN A 82 -23.26 3.06 3.31
C ASN A 82 -24.01 4.00 4.27
N LEU A 83 -23.30 4.72 5.16
CA LEU A 83 -23.91 5.73 6.02
C LEU A 83 -24.45 6.91 5.20
N GLY A 84 -23.69 7.38 4.21
CA GLY A 84 -24.12 8.43 3.28
C GLY A 84 -25.39 8.04 2.51
N VAL A 85 -25.40 6.84 1.92
CA VAL A 85 -26.57 6.32 1.18
C VAL A 85 -27.81 6.22 2.07
N ARG A 86 -27.68 5.74 3.31
CA ARG A 86 -28.81 5.63 4.25
C ARG A 86 -29.41 6.99 4.63
N LYS A 87 -28.64 8.08 4.59
CA LYS A 87 -29.12 9.43 4.91
C LYS A 87 -29.85 10.09 3.74
N SER A 88 -29.60 9.64 2.50
CA SER A 88 -30.16 10.22 1.28
C SER A 88 -31.40 9.51 0.74
N GLY A 89 -31.88 8.45 1.40
CA GLY A 89 -33.11 7.72 1.04
C GLY A 89 -34.09 7.65 2.20
#